data_AF-A0A350C685-F1
#
_entry.id   AF-A0A350C685-F1
#
_cell.length_a   1.000
_cell.length_b   1.000
_cell.length_c   1.000
_cell.angle_alpha   90.00
_cell.angle_beta   90.00
_cell.angle_gamma   90.00
#
_symmetry.space_group_name_H-M   'P 1'
#
loop_
_entity.id
_entity.type
_entity.pdbx_description
1 polymer ?
#
loop_
_entity_poly.entity_id
_entity_poly.type
_entity_poly.pdbx_seq_one_letter_code
_entity_poly.pdbx_strand_id
1 'polypeptide(L)'
;MKLEDILQAFDDLKLSFRHHTNHGEMTNKNALIEFQGKFIDLKTEIRPHKNSIYREFRKRTDKNATAIKARIANAIANGTFEEFEKASFSKARELAAASSAYETFLDQRQFYETSYYNLVDLREDIYSYINEIKDRIKN
;
A
#
# COMPACT_ATOMS: atom_id res chain seq x y z
N MET A 1 -11.78 -10.88 0.03
CA MET A 1 -12.72 -9.75 0.27
C MET A 1 -12.27 -8.47 -0.43
N LYS A 2 -13.12 -7.43 -0.54
CA LYS A 2 -12.63 -6.09 -0.92
C LYS A 2 -11.77 -5.53 0.19
N LEU A 3 -10.89 -4.57 -0.12
CA LEU A 3 -9.99 -3.98 0.88
C LEU A 3 -10.78 -3.24 1.97
N GLU A 4 -11.83 -2.51 1.60
CA GLU A 4 -12.73 -1.79 2.52
C GLU A 4 -13.32 -2.74 3.57
N ASP A 5 -13.80 -3.91 3.14
CA ASP A 5 -14.36 -4.92 4.04
C ASP A 5 -13.31 -5.44 5.03
N ILE A 6 -12.05 -5.59 4.60
CA ILE A 6 -10.94 -6.04 5.46
C ILE A 6 -10.61 -4.98 6.51
N LEU A 7 -10.61 -3.69 6.12
CA LEU A 7 -10.38 -2.58 7.03
C LEU A 7 -11.46 -2.54 8.12
N GLN A 8 -12.73 -2.58 7.71
CA GLN A 8 -13.85 -2.58 8.64
C GLN A 8 -13.79 -3.80 9.58
N ALA A 9 -13.56 -5.00 9.02
CA ALA A 9 -13.47 -6.21 9.82
C ALA A 9 -12.31 -6.18 10.83
N PHE A 10 -11.19 -5.53 10.47
CA PHE A 10 -10.08 -5.34 11.40
C PHE A 10 -10.44 -4.38 12.54
N ASP A 11 -11.09 -3.26 12.25
CA ASP A 11 -11.52 -2.30 13.27
C ASP A 11 -12.54 -2.92 14.23
N ASP A 12 -13.54 -3.63 13.71
CA ASP A 12 -14.56 -4.32 14.51
C ASP A 12 -13.93 -5.42 15.39
N LEU A 13 -12.99 -6.19 14.84
CA LEU A 13 -12.31 -7.25 15.56
C LEU A 13 -11.41 -6.70 16.67
N LYS A 14 -10.69 -5.62 16.41
CA LYS A 14 -9.89 -4.89 17.40
C LYS A 14 -10.77 -4.41 18.55
N LEU A 15 -11.90 -3.78 18.23
CA LEU A 15 -12.82 -3.24 19.23
C LEU A 15 -13.37 -4.38 20.10
N SER A 16 -13.85 -5.45 19.46
CA SER A 16 -14.37 -6.65 20.14
C SER A 16 -13.33 -7.30 21.03
N PHE A 17 -12.09 -7.44 20.55
CA PHE A 17 -10.99 -7.99 21.33
C PHE A 17 -10.67 -7.13 22.56
N ARG A 18 -10.60 -5.80 22.40
CA ARG A 18 -10.34 -4.87 23.51
C ARG A 18 -11.46 -4.90 24.54
N HIS A 19 -12.72 -4.97 24.12
CA HIS A 19 -13.84 -5.16 25.04
C HIS A 19 -13.71 -6.45 25.83
N HIS A 20 -13.44 -7.57 25.17
CA HIS A 20 -13.23 -8.86 25.83
C HIS A 20 -12.09 -8.82 26.85
N THR A 21 -10.94 -8.22 26.50
CA THR A 21 -9.79 -8.13 27.42
C THR A 21 -10.02 -7.17 28.59
N ASN A 22 -10.80 -6.10 28.41
CA ASN A 22 -11.01 -5.08 29.43
C ASN A 22 -12.07 -5.45 30.47
N HIS A 23 -13.01 -6.35 30.14
CA HIS A 23 -14.10 -6.77 31.04
C HIS A 23 -13.74 -8.01 31.89
N GLY A 24 -12.46 -8.39 31.96
CA GLY A 24 -11.99 -9.44 32.86
C GLY A 24 -12.17 -10.87 32.35
N GLU A 25 -12.65 -11.09 31.12
CA GLU A 25 -12.71 -12.41 30.48
C GLU A 25 -11.33 -12.92 29.99
N MET A 26 -10.26 -12.38 30.55
CA MET A 26 -8.87 -12.62 30.13
C MET A 26 -8.42 -14.08 30.26
N THR A 27 -9.18 -14.90 30.99
CA THR A 27 -8.87 -16.31 31.28
C THR A 27 -9.54 -17.28 30.32
N ASN A 28 -10.46 -16.83 29.46
CA ASN A 28 -11.11 -17.72 28.49
C ASN A 28 -10.19 -17.99 27.29
N LYS A 29 -9.32 -18.98 27.46
CA LYS A 29 -8.36 -19.43 26.44
C LYS A 29 -9.01 -19.79 25.10
N ASN A 30 -10.22 -20.35 25.10
CA ASN A 30 -10.92 -20.71 23.87
C ASN A 30 -11.32 -19.46 23.08
N ALA A 31 -11.85 -18.44 23.77
CA ALA A 31 -12.17 -17.15 23.14
C ALA A 31 -10.92 -16.47 22.56
N LEU A 32 -9.80 -16.50 23.30
CA LEU A 32 -8.51 -15.97 22.80
C LEU A 32 -8.04 -16.71 21.54
N ILE A 33 -8.17 -18.03 21.48
CA ILE A 33 -7.83 -18.82 20.29
C ILE A 33 -8.71 -18.44 19.10
N GLU A 34 -10.01 -18.21 19.32
CA GLU A 34 -10.91 -17.75 18.26
C GLU A 34 -10.52 -16.36 17.73
N PHE A 35 -10.22 -15.40 18.61
CA PHE A 35 -9.71 -14.09 18.19
C PHE A 35 -8.42 -14.20 17.39
N GLN A 36 -7.49 -15.04 17.84
CA GLN A 36 -6.24 -15.29 17.14
C GLN A 36 -6.49 -15.82 15.72
N GLY A 37 -7.40 -16.79 15.57
CA GLY A 37 -7.81 -17.33 14.27
C GLY A 37 -8.31 -16.23 13.35
N LYS A 38 -9.24 -15.40 13.83
CA LYS A 38 -9.80 -14.28 13.05
C LYS A 38 -8.74 -13.27 12.61
N PHE A 39 -7.78 -12.92 13.46
CA PHE A 39 -6.67 -12.04 13.06
C PHE A 39 -5.73 -12.72 12.03
N ILE A 40 -5.48 -14.03 12.15
CA ILE A 40 -4.68 -14.79 11.16
C ILE A 40 -5.40 -14.80 9.81
N ASP A 41 -6.71 -14.96 9.79
CA ASP A 41 -7.52 -14.94 8.57
C ASP A 41 -7.45 -13.56 7.90
N LEU A 42 -7.65 -12.47 8.65
CA LEU A 42 -7.48 -11.10 8.12
C LEU A 42 -6.07 -10.85 7.57
N LYS A 43 -5.04 -11.35 8.25
CA LYS A 43 -3.64 -11.28 7.77
C LYS A 43 -3.44 -12.05 6.45
N THR A 44 -4.19 -13.12 6.24
CA THR A 44 -4.16 -13.90 5.00
C THR A 44 -4.89 -13.17 3.88
N GLU A 45 -6.06 -12.59 4.18
CA GLU A 45 -6.89 -11.81 3.24
C GLU A 45 -6.21 -10.53 2.75
N ILE A 46 -5.41 -9.83 3.59
CA ILE A 46 -4.69 -8.61 3.17
C ILE A 46 -3.52 -8.90 2.20
N ARG A 47 -2.95 -10.11 2.25
CA ARG A 47 -1.77 -10.50 1.47
C ARG A 47 -1.92 -10.29 -0.05
N PRO A 48 -2.99 -10.75 -0.73
CA PRO A 48 -3.16 -10.53 -2.16
C PRO A 48 -3.24 -9.04 -2.52
N HIS A 49 -3.92 -8.21 -1.72
CA HIS A 49 -4.01 -6.76 -1.93
C HIS A 49 -2.63 -6.10 -1.85
N LYS A 50 -1.88 -6.40 -0.80
CA LYS A 50 -0.51 -5.90 -0.63
C LYS A 50 0.39 -6.30 -1.80
N ASN A 51 0.30 -7.56 -2.25
CA ASN A 51 1.10 -8.05 -3.38
C ASN A 51 0.72 -7.35 -4.69
N SER A 52 -0.56 -7.06 -4.90
CA SER A 52 -1.03 -6.35 -6.09
C SER A 52 -0.47 -4.92 -6.12
N ILE A 53 -0.62 -4.18 -5.03
CA ILE A 53 -0.09 -2.81 -4.89
C ILE A 53 1.44 -2.80 -5.00
N TYR A 54 2.13 -3.79 -4.40
CA TYR A 54 3.59 -3.92 -4.51
C TYR A 54 4.06 -4.05 -5.95
N ARG A 55 3.34 -4.80 -6.80
CA ARG A 55 3.69 -4.94 -8.23
C ARG A 55 3.61 -3.60 -8.95
N GLU A 56 2.60 -2.79 -8.65
CA GLU A 56 2.43 -1.47 -9.25
C GLU A 56 3.44 -0.44 -8.72
N PHE A 57 3.72 -0.46 -7.42
CA PHE A 57 4.81 0.30 -6.80
C PHE A 57 6.16 0.01 -7.47
N ARG A 58 6.49 -1.27 -7.68
CA ARG A 58 7.76 -1.68 -8.32
C ARG A 58 7.93 -1.22 -9.76
N LYS A 59 6.85 -0.89 -10.45
CA LYS A 59 6.89 -0.33 -11.81
C LYS A 59 7.12 1.19 -11.82
N ARG A 60 7.01 1.85 -10.67
CA ARG A 60 6.98 3.31 -10.54
C ARG A 60 8.09 3.85 -9.63
N THR A 61 9.27 3.25 -9.68
CA THR A 61 10.42 3.69 -8.88
C THR A 61 11.04 5.00 -9.38
N ASP A 62 11.96 5.60 -8.62
CA ASP A 62 12.78 6.74 -9.06
C ASP A 62 13.51 6.49 -10.40
N LYS A 63 13.97 5.25 -10.59
CA LYS A 63 14.60 4.81 -11.84
C LYS A 63 13.60 4.89 -13.00
N ASN A 64 12.36 4.46 -12.76
CA ASN A 64 11.30 4.55 -13.76
C ASN A 64 10.89 6.00 -14.03
N ALA A 65 10.86 6.86 -13.00
CA ALA A 65 10.60 8.30 -13.13
C ALA A 65 11.66 8.97 -14.02
N THR A 66 12.94 8.66 -13.80
CA THR A 66 14.04 9.15 -14.65
C THR A 66 13.89 8.64 -16.09
N ALA A 67 13.57 7.36 -16.26
CA ALA A 67 13.43 6.74 -17.58
C ALA A 67 12.25 7.31 -18.38
N ILE A 68 11.09 7.51 -17.76
CA ILE A 68 9.92 8.05 -18.46
C ILE A 68 10.13 9.52 -18.84
N LYS A 69 10.72 10.32 -17.94
CA LYS A 69 11.09 11.72 -18.25
C LYS A 69 12.04 11.80 -19.44
N ALA A 70 13.05 10.92 -19.51
CA ALA A 70 13.96 10.85 -20.64
C ALA A 70 13.27 10.44 -21.95
N ARG A 71 12.32 9.49 -21.90
CA ARG A 71 11.53 9.08 -23.07
C ARG A 71 10.65 10.21 -23.58
N ILE A 72 9.99 10.94 -22.69
CA ILE A 72 9.19 12.11 -23.03
C ILE A 72 10.08 13.19 -23.65
N ALA A 73 11.24 13.49 -23.06
CA ALA A 73 12.19 14.45 -23.62
C ALA A 73 12.66 14.06 -25.03
N ASN A 74 12.93 12.77 -25.28
CA ASN A 74 13.26 12.29 -26.62
C ASN A 74 12.09 12.46 -27.61
N ALA A 75 10.86 12.15 -27.18
CA ALA A 75 9.68 12.32 -28.02
C ALA A 75 9.44 13.80 -28.38
N ILE A 76 9.60 14.72 -27.42
CA ILE A 76 9.53 16.17 -27.66
C ILE A 76 10.65 16.60 -28.60
N ALA A 77 11.89 16.15 -28.39
CA ALA A 77 13.02 16.50 -29.27
C ALA A 77 12.85 15.98 -30.71
N ASN A 78 12.10 14.90 -30.89
CA ASN A 78 11.75 14.34 -32.20
C ASN A 78 10.48 14.95 -32.81
N GLY A 79 9.72 15.75 -32.05
CA GLY A 79 8.44 16.32 -32.49
C GLY A 79 7.31 15.28 -32.56
N THR A 80 7.42 14.17 -31.82
CA THR A 80 6.42 13.09 -31.79
C THR A 80 5.63 13.05 -30.49
N PHE A 81 5.75 14.07 -29.64
CA PHE A 81 5.01 14.20 -28.40
C PHE A 81 3.94 15.25 -28.56
N GLU A 82 2.67 14.88 -28.45
CA GLU A 82 1.53 15.72 -28.86
C GLU A 82 1.41 17.02 -28.06
N GLU A 83 1.80 17.02 -26.78
CA GLU A 83 1.64 18.16 -25.87
C GLU A 83 2.56 19.34 -26.19
N PHE A 84 3.68 19.12 -26.89
CA PHE A 84 4.70 20.14 -27.13
C PHE A 84 5.23 20.10 -28.56
N GLU A 85 5.52 21.27 -29.11
CA GLU A 85 6.27 21.38 -30.36
C GLU A 85 7.68 20.81 -30.24
N LYS A 86 8.27 20.46 -31.38
CA LYS A 86 9.65 19.98 -31.46
C LYS A 86 10.61 21.02 -30.88
N ALA A 87 11.39 20.62 -29.89
CA ALA A 87 12.35 21.49 -29.23
C ALA A 87 13.79 20.94 -29.26
N SER A 88 14.77 21.79 -28.98
CA SER A 88 16.14 21.32 -28.72
C SER A 88 16.15 20.37 -27.51
N PHE A 89 17.10 19.44 -27.45
CA PHE A 89 17.11 18.43 -26.39
C PHE A 89 17.23 19.02 -24.97
N SER A 90 17.95 20.13 -24.82
CA SER A 90 18.03 20.86 -23.54
C SER A 90 16.65 21.36 -23.12
N LYS A 91 15.92 21.99 -24.04
CA LYS A 91 14.57 22.50 -23.75
C LYS A 91 13.56 21.37 -23.56
N ALA A 92 13.69 20.29 -24.32
CA ALA A 92 12.85 19.12 -24.22
C ALA A 92 12.94 18.44 -22.84
N ARG A 93 14.10 18.46 -22.18
CA ARG A 93 14.25 17.96 -20.79
C ARG A 93 13.49 18.78 -19.76
N GLU A 94 13.45 20.10 -19.94
CA GLU A 94 12.64 20.99 -19.10
C GLU A 94 11.15 20.74 -19.33
N LEU A 95 10.71 20.72 -20.60
CA LEU A 95 9.32 20.48 -20.98
C LEU A 95 8.82 19.10 -20.55
N ALA A 96 9.66 18.06 -20.65
CA ALA A 96 9.31 16.73 -20.16
C ALA A 96 9.01 16.72 -18.65
N ALA A 97 9.67 17.58 -17.87
CA ALA A 97 9.37 17.73 -16.44
C ALA A 97 8.00 18.36 -16.17
N ALA A 98 7.51 19.18 -17.10
CA ALA A 98 6.24 19.89 -17.01
C ALA A 98 5.11 19.17 -17.76
N SER A 99 5.40 18.03 -18.41
CA SER A 99 4.39 17.30 -19.19
C SER A 99 3.35 16.64 -18.30
N SER A 100 2.09 16.69 -18.74
CA SER A 100 0.96 16.02 -18.10
C SER A 100 1.21 14.52 -17.86
N ALA A 101 1.86 13.85 -18.83
CA ALA A 101 2.21 12.44 -18.73
C ALA A 101 3.23 12.14 -17.62
N TYR A 102 4.19 13.04 -17.40
CA TYR A 102 5.17 12.89 -16.33
C TYR A 102 4.57 13.19 -14.97
N GLU A 103 3.74 14.23 -14.87
CA GLU A 103 2.99 14.56 -13.65
C GLU A 103 2.10 13.39 -13.23
N THR A 104 1.29 12.85 -14.15
CA THR A 104 0.46 11.66 -13.91
C THR A 104 1.29 10.47 -13.41
N PHE A 105 2.49 10.28 -13.94
CA PHE A 105 3.37 9.21 -13.48
C PHE A 105 3.84 9.42 -12.03
N LEU A 106 4.17 10.66 -11.66
CA LEU A 106 4.59 11.02 -10.29
C LEU A 106 3.43 10.83 -9.30
N ASP A 107 2.22 11.24 -9.66
CA ASP A 107 1.02 11.05 -8.84
C ASP A 107 0.75 9.56 -8.60
N GLN A 108 0.76 8.76 -9.66
CA GLN A 108 0.60 7.31 -9.53
C GLN A 108 1.70 6.72 -8.65
N ARG A 109 2.96 7.15 -8.82
CA ARG A 109 4.06 6.68 -7.99
C ARG A 109 3.76 6.92 -6.51
N GLN A 110 3.46 8.16 -6.15
CA GLN A 110 3.18 8.53 -4.77
C GLN A 110 1.99 7.73 -4.23
N PHE A 111 0.91 7.62 -5.01
CA PHE A 111 -0.26 6.83 -4.64
C PHE A 111 0.09 5.38 -4.32
N TYR A 112 0.81 4.68 -5.20
CA TYR A 112 1.15 3.27 -4.99
C TYR A 112 2.20 3.06 -3.88
N GLU A 113 3.12 4.00 -3.70
CA GLU A 113 4.08 3.99 -2.61
C GLU A 113 3.38 4.12 -1.25
N THR A 114 2.58 5.18 -1.06
CA THR A 114 1.81 5.39 0.16
C THR A 114 0.86 4.23 0.43
N SER A 115 0.14 3.75 -0.60
CA SER A 115 -0.76 2.60 -0.46
C SER A 115 -0.02 1.33 -0.05
N TYR A 116 1.19 1.09 -0.57
CA TYR A 116 1.98 -0.07 -0.21
C TYR A 116 2.38 -0.03 1.26
N TYR A 117 2.91 1.11 1.73
CA TYR A 117 3.32 1.26 3.12
C TYR A 117 2.14 1.17 4.08
N ASN A 118 1.00 1.79 3.77
CA ASN A 118 -0.22 1.65 4.58
C ASN A 118 -0.65 0.18 4.74
N LEU A 119 -0.55 -0.63 3.67
CA LEU A 119 -0.86 -2.07 3.75
C LEU A 119 0.20 -2.89 4.49
N VAL A 120 1.46 -2.44 4.49
CA VAL A 120 2.51 -3.03 5.32
C VAL A 120 2.20 -2.78 6.79
N ASP A 121 1.93 -1.53 7.15
CA ASP A 121 1.66 -1.11 8.53
C ASP A 121 0.42 -1.82 9.08
N LEU A 122 -0.69 -1.83 8.33
CA LEU A 122 -1.90 -2.57 8.71
C LEU A 122 -1.62 -4.07 8.96
N ARG A 123 -0.76 -4.69 8.15
CA ARG A 123 -0.40 -6.10 8.34
C ARG A 123 0.43 -6.30 9.61
N GLU A 124 1.30 -5.37 9.96
CA GLU A 124 2.08 -5.41 11.20
C GLU A 124 1.22 -5.12 12.43
N ASP A 125 0.23 -4.25 12.33
CA ASP A 125 -0.78 -4.03 13.37
C ASP A 125 -1.56 -5.32 13.65
N ILE A 126 -2.08 -5.98 12.62
CA ILE A 126 -2.74 -7.30 12.74
C ILE A 126 -1.79 -8.31 13.41
N TYR A 127 -0.51 -8.31 13.02
CA TYR A 127 0.48 -9.21 13.60
C TYR A 127 0.74 -8.94 15.08
N SER A 128 0.70 -7.69 15.50
CA SER A 128 0.85 -7.28 16.89
C SER A 128 -0.29 -7.83 17.75
N TYR A 129 -1.54 -7.79 17.28
CA TYR A 129 -2.67 -8.42 17.97
C TYR A 129 -2.52 -9.95 18.09
N ILE A 130 -2.05 -10.60 17.03
CA ILE A 130 -1.78 -12.06 17.06
C ILE A 130 -0.76 -12.39 18.15
N ASN A 131 0.31 -11.60 18.29
CA ASN A 131 1.34 -11.83 19.29
C ASN A 131 0.84 -11.50 20.70
N GLU A 132 0.11 -10.40 20.87
CA GLU A 132 -0.51 -10.05 22.14
C GLU A 132 -1.39 -11.21 22.65
N ILE A 133 -2.19 -11.82 21.78
CA ILE A 133 -3.02 -12.96 22.12
C ILE A 133 -2.16 -14.20 22.47
N LYS A 134 -1.08 -14.47 21.73
CA LYS A 134 -0.16 -15.58 22.06
C LYS A 134 0.42 -15.43 23.45
N ASP A 135 0.82 -14.23 23.82
CA ASP A 135 1.43 -13.97 25.12
C ASP A 135 0.39 -14.11 26.25
N ARG A 136 -0.85 -13.66 26.02
CA ARG A 136 -1.98 -13.89 26.95
C ARG A 136 -2.36 -15.36 27.11
N ILE A 137 -2.21 -16.19 26.08
CA ILE A 137 -2.51 -17.63 26.16
C ILE A 137 -1.42 -18.41 26.93
N LYS A 138 -0.17 -17.92 26.90
CA LYS A 138 0.97 -18.56 27.57
C LYS A 138 1.02 -18.26 29.07
N ASN A 139 0.58 -17.07 29.46
CA ASN A 139 0.54 -16.59 30.85
C ASN A 139 -0.79 -16.96 31.52
#